data_AF-A0A133ZAJ8-F1
#
_entry.id   AF-A0A133ZAJ8-F1
#
_cell.length_a   1.000
_cell.length_b   1.000
_cell.length_c   1.000
_cell.angle_alpha   90.00
_cell.angle_beta   90.00
_cell.angle_gamma   90.00
#
_symmetry.space_group_name_H-M   'P 1'
#
loop_
_entity.id
_entity.type
_entity.pdbx_description
1 polymer ?
#
loop_
_entity_poly.entity_id
_entity_poly.type
_entity_poly.pdbx_seq_one_letter_code
_entity_poly.pdbx_strand_id
1 'polypeptide(L)'
;MAQLRGREGVRMKRAYAESAKRVGLEWDGRHYDPHDFDAANPINRALTVASATLYGIAHAVIVGLGFIPSLGIVHSGTDRSFVFDIADLYKAELAIPAAFDVVASGVEDVDGATRTHLRSLIVSSRLMSRMVRDLQYLMEVPEAEAYVDADLFLWSELETVAAGVNWDSKEASWA
;
A
#
# COMPACT_ATOMS: atom_id res chain seq x y z
N MET A 1 -9.58 -2.65 -18.90
CA MET A 1 -8.66 -3.20 -17.87
C MET A 1 -7.49 -4.02 -18.41
N ALA A 2 -7.70 -5.03 -19.29
CA ALA A 2 -6.60 -5.89 -19.75
C ALA A 2 -5.43 -5.14 -20.42
N GLN A 3 -5.71 -4.15 -21.27
CA GLN A 3 -4.68 -3.33 -21.90
C GLN A 3 -3.86 -2.49 -20.90
N LEU A 4 -4.51 -1.95 -19.85
CA LEU A 4 -3.82 -1.17 -18.81
C LEU A 4 -2.85 -2.06 -18.02
N ARG A 5 -3.28 -3.27 -17.63
CA ARG A 5 -2.42 -4.27 -16.98
C ARG A 5 -1.22 -4.67 -17.86
N GLY A 6 -1.44 -4.80 -19.17
CA GLY A 6 -0.35 -5.05 -20.12
C GLY A 6 0.69 -3.92 -20.16
N ARG A 7 0.23 -2.66 -20.21
CA ARG A 7 1.10 -1.47 -20.18
C ARG A 7 1.85 -1.34 -18.85
N GLU A 8 1.19 -1.63 -17.74
CA GLU A 8 1.80 -1.65 -16.41
C GLU A 8 2.90 -2.71 -16.31
N GLY A 9 2.65 -3.93 -16.81
CA GLY A 9 3.66 -4.98 -16.85
C GLY A 9 4.92 -4.58 -17.64
N VAL A 10 4.76 -3.89 -18.78
CA VAL A 10 5.88 -3.34 -19.56
C VAL A 10 6.61 -2.25 -18.77
N ARG A 11 5.87 -1.34 -18.11
CA ARG A 11 6.46 -0.30 -17.25
C ARG A 11 7.31 -0.91 -16.13
N MET A 12 6.82 -1.97 -15.49
CA MET A 12 7.52 -2.64 -14.39
C MET A 12 8.79 -3.35 -14.88
N LYS A 13 8.72 -4.07 -16.00
CA LYS A 13 9.90 -4.69 -16.64
C LYS A 13 10.97 -3.66 -16.97
N ARG A 14 10.55 -2.49 -17.46
CA ARG A 14 11.45 -1.37 -17.75
C ARG A 14 12.10 -0.83 -16.48
N ALA A 15 11.36 -0.64 -15.40
CA ALA A 15 11.91 -0.17 -14.12
C ALA A 15 13.00 -1.11 -13.56
N TYR A 16 12.80 -2.42 -13.67
CA TYR A 16 13.84 -3.40 -13.31
C TYR A 16 15.08 -3.28 -14.21
N ALA A 17 14.90 -3.27 -15.53
CA ALA A 17 16.01 -3.19 -16.48
C ALA A 17 16.80 -1.88 -16.34
N GLU A 18 16.13 -0.75 -16.12
CA GLU A 18 16.76 0.55 -15.89
C GLU A 18 17.54 0.57 -14.56
N SER A 19 16.98 -0.01 -13.50
CA SER A 19 17.66 -0.10 -12.20
C SER A 19 18.91 -0.99 -12.27
N ALA A 20 18.79 -2.16 -12.90
CA ALA A 20 19.89 -3.09 -13.12
C ALA A 20 21.02 -2.44 -13.92
N LYS A 21 20.70 -1.82 -15.06
CA LYS A 21 21.66 -1.10 -15.90
C LYS A 21 22.32 0.05 -15.17
N ARG A 22 21.59 0.80 -14.35
CA ARG A 22 22.10 1.96 -13.61
C ARG A 22 23.22 1.58 -12.63
N VAL A 23 23.11 0.40 -12.01
CA VAL A 23 24.10 -0.06 -11.01
C VAL A 23 25.05 -1.14 -11.56
N GLY A 24 24.93 -1.51 -12.83
CA GLY A 24 25.78 -2.52 -13.46
C GLY A 24 25.52 -3.96 -13.02
N LEU A 25 24.31 -4.27 -12.55
CA LEU A 25 23.90 -5.63 -12.19
C LEU A 25 23.18 -6.33 -13.35
N GLU A 26 23.36 -7.65 -13.45
CA GLU A 26 22.56 -8.47 -14.35
C GLU A 26 21.14 -8.66 -13.78
N TRP A 27 20.15 -8.72 -14.66
CA TRP A 27 18.75 -8.94 -14.30
C TRP A 27 18.09 -9.93 -15.26
N ASP A 28 17.71 -11.09 -14.74
CA ASP A 28 17.10 -12.21 -15.46
C ASP A 28 15.61 -12.41 -15.11
N GLY A 29 15.11 -11.72 -14.10
CA GLY A 29 13.70 -11.71 -13.75
C GLY A 29 13.42 -11.81 -12.25
N ARG A 30 12.14 -11.66 -11.93
CA ARG A 30 11.64 -11.78 -10.56
C ARG A 30 11.37 -13.25 -10.26
N HIS A 31 12.18 -13.84 -9.38
CA HIS A 31 12.11 -15.24 -8.96
C HIS A 31 12.12 -15.32 -7.44
N TYR A 32 11.11 -15.95 -6.84
CA TYR A 32 11.07 -16.21 -5.40
C TYR A 32 10.23 -17.46 -5.12
N ASP A 33 10.61 -18.20 -4.09
CA ASP A 33 9.81 -19.30 -3.55
C ASP A 33 9.06 -18.79 -2.30
N PRO A 34 7.71 -18.81 -2.28
CA PRO A 34 6.94 -18.47 -1.09
C PRO A 34 7.23 -19.34 0.15
N HIS A 35 7.81 -20.52 -0.04
CA HIS A 35 8.14 -21.47 1.02
C HIS A 35 9.63 -21.48 1.40
N ASP A 36 10.49 -20.84 0.59
CA ASP A 36 11.92 -20.75 0.86
C ASP A 36 12.47 -19.38 0.44
N PHE A 37 12.58 -18.49 1.42
CA PHE A 37 13.10 -17.14 1.21
C PHE A 37 14.60 -17.12 0.89
N ASP A 38 15.37 -18.06 1.45
CA ASP A 38 16.83 -18.09 1.34
C ASP A 38 17.30 -18.73 0.02
N ALA A 39 16.43 -19.47 -0.67
CA ALA A 39 16.68 -19.97 -2.03
C ALA A 39 16.82 -18.88 -3.09
N ALA A 40 16.34 -17.66 -2.82
CA ALA A 40 16.39 -16.56 -3.78
C ALA A 40 17.79 -15.90 -3.83
N ASN A 41 18.21 -15.49 -5.03
CA ASN A 41 19.45 -14.72 -5.19
C ASN A 41 19.38 -13.35 -4.46
N PRO A 42 20.52 -12.69 -4.20
CA PRO A 42 20.55 -11.46 -3.40
C PRO A 42 19.61 -10.36 -3.90
N ILE A 43 19.50 -10.15 -5.22
CA ILE A 43 18.61 -9.14 -5.79
C ILE A 43 17.14 -9.48 -5.59
N ASN A 44 16.75 -10.75 -5.72
CA ASN A 44 15.38 -11.16 -5.45
C ASN A 44 15.04 -11.10 -3.96
N ARG A 45 15.97 -11.42 -3.06
CA ARG A 45 15.76 -11.22 -1.61
C ARG A 45 15.58 -9.74 -1.27
N ALA A 46 16.47 -8.87 -1.76
CA ALA A 46 16.35 -7.43 -1.59
C ALA A 46 15.00 -6.89 -2.09
N LEU A 47 14.56 -7.29 -3.29
CA LEU A 47 13.26 -6.88 -3.83
C LEU A 47 12.07 -7.37 -2.99
N THR A 48 12.16 -8.56 -2.38
CA THR A 48 11.14 -9.08 -1.46
C THR A 48 11.08 -8.23 -0.21
N VAL A 49 12.23 -7.95 0.41
CA VAL A 49 12.34 -7.12 1.61
C VAL A 49 11.85 -5.69 1.35
N ALA A 50 12.25 -5.09 0.22
CA ALA A 50 11.83 -3.76 -0.18
C ALA A 50 10.30 -3.69 -0.38
N SER A 51 9.73 -4.69 -1.06
CA SER A 51 8.27 -4.78 -1.26
C SER A 51 7.55 -4.92 0.07
N ALA A 52 7.97 -5.84 0.93
CA ALA A 52 7.34 -6.06 2.25
C ALA A 52 7.42 -4.82 3.15
N THR A 53 8.55 -4.11 3.13
CA THR A 53 8.73 -2.86 3.87
C THR A 53 7.75 -1.79 3.38
N LEU A 54 7.62 -1.63 2.05
CA LEU A 54 6.67 -0.68 1.47
C LEU A 54 5.21 -1.07 1.78
N TYR A 55 4.88 -2.35 1.74
CA TYR A 55 3.56 -2.86 2.09
C TYR A 55 3.21 -2.57 3.55
N GLY A 56 4.15 -2.75 4.49
CA GLY A 56 3.92 -2.41 5.89
C GLY A 56 3.58 -0.92 6.10
N ILE A 57 4.26 -0.04 5.35
CA ILE A 57 4.03 1.40 5.42
C ILE A 57 2.70 1.79 4.79
N ALA A 58 2.38 1.25 3.61
CA ALA A 58 1.08 1.46 2.97
C ALA A 58 -0.07 0.96 3.86
N HIS A 59 0.09 -0.22 4.48
CA HIS A 59 -0.88 -0.76 5.42
C HIS A 59 -1.10 0.21 6.60
N ALA A 60 -0.02 0.68 7.24
CA ALA A 60 -0.11 1.62 8.36
C ALA A 60 -0.86 2.92 7.98
N VAL A 61 -0.61 3.47 6.79
CA VAL A 61 -1.33 4.66 6.29
C VAL A 61 -2.81 4.36 6.04
N ILE A 62 -3.12 3.24 5.39
CA ILE A 62 -4.49 2.81 5.08
C ILE A 62 -5.32 2.71 6.36
N VAL A 63 -4.85 1.96 7.36
CA VAL A 63 -5.61 1.78 8.61
C VAL A 63 -5.58 3.04 9.47
N GLY A 64 -4.50 3.83 9.41
CA GLY A 64 -4.41 5.11 10.12
C GLY A 64 -5.44 6.14 9.65
N LEU A 65 -5.87 6.05 8.40
CA LEU A 65 -6.96 6.88 7.84
C LEU A 65 -8.34 6.23 7.95
N GLY A 66 -8.44 5.04 8.56
CA GLY A 66 -9.71 4.31 8.73
C GLY A 66 -10.19 3.55 7.49
N PHE A 67 -9.36 3.39 6.46
CA PHE A 67 -9.70 2.57 5.30
C PHE A 67 -9.51 1.06 5.59
N ILE A 68 -10.17 0.21 4.81
CA ILE A 68 -10.18 -1.24 5.00
C ILE A 68 -9.16 -1.91 4.05
N PRO A 69 -8.09 -2.57 4.56
CA PRO A 69 -7.02 -3.16 3.73
C PRO A 69 -7.45 -4.24 2.73
N SER A 70 -8.56 -4.93 2.99
CA SER A 70 -9.05 -6.03 2.14
C SER A 70 -9.87 -5.56 0.94
N LEU A 71 -10.33 -4.30 0.92
CA LEU A 71 -11.17 -3.73 -0.15
C LEU A 71 -10.31 -3.19 -1.31
N GLY A 72 -9.59 -4.09 -1.98
CA GLY A 72 -8.80 -3.74 -3.17
C GLY A 72 -9.65 -3.41 -4.41
N ILE A 73 -9.10 -2.54 -5.26
CA ILE A 73 -9.63 -2.10 -6.55
C ILE A 73 -8.99 -2.89 -7.69
N VAL A 74 -7.64 -2.99 -7.71
CA VAL A 74 -6.90 -3.70 -8.77
C VAL A 74 -6.58 -5.13 -8.33
N HIS A 75 -6.06 -5.29 -7.12
CA HIS A 75 -5.87 -6.57 -6.46
C HIS A 75 -7.17 -7.01 -5.75
N SER A 76 -7.38 -8.32 -5.66
CA SER A 76 -8.54 -8.89 -4.97
C SER A 76 -8.23 -10.28 -4.43
N GLY A 77 -9.08 -10.79 -3.52
CA GLY A 77 -8.98 -12.14 -2.99
C GLY A 77 -8.01 -12.32 -1.81
N THR A 78 -7.49 -11.21 -1.26
CA THR A 78 -6.62 -11.24 -0.07
C THR A 78 -7.02 -10.18 0.95
N ASP A 79 -6.63 -10.40 2.21
CA ASP A 79 -6.78 -9.47 3.32
C ASP A 79 -6.00 -8.15 3.17
N ARG A 80 -5.11 -8.07 2.17
CA ARG A 80 -4.19 -6.95 1.91
C ARG A 80 -4.31 -6.42 0.49
N SER A 81 -5.41 -6.69 -0.19
CA SER A 81 -5.59 -6.31 -1.59
C SER A 81 -5.40 -4.81 -1.82
N PHE A 82 -6.00 -3.95 -0.98
CA PHE A 82 -5.83 -2.50 -1.08
C PHE A 82 -4.42 -2.04 -0.71
N VAL A 83 -3.72 -2.77 0.17
CA VAL A 83 -2.31 -2.49 0.50
C VAL A 83 -1.43 -2.64 -0.74
N PHE A 84 -1.66 -3.68 -1.55
CA PHE A 84 -0.91 -3.88 -2.79
C PHE A 84 -1.21 -2.78 -3.81
N ASP A 85 -2.48 -2.40 -3.97
CA ASP A 85 -2.88 -1.32 -4.87
C ASP A 85 -2.15 -0.01 -4.56
N ILE A 86 -2.13 0.40 -3.30
CA ILE A 86 -1.52 1.67 -2.90
C ILE A 86 0.01 1.59 -2.93
N ALA A 87 0.61 0.48 -2.47
CA ALA A 87 2.06 0.34 -2.48
C ALA A 87 2.65 0.33 -3.89
N ASP A 88 1.96 -0.29 -4.86
CA ASP A 88 2.46 -0.41 -6.23
C ASP A 88 2.53 0.94 -6.99
N LEU A 89 1.86 1.98 -6.48
CA LEU A 89 2.03 3.36 -6.96
C LEU A 89 3.48 3.86 -6.80
N TYR A 90 4.19 3.40 -5.77
CA TYR A 90 5.51 3.91 -5.38
C TYR A 90 6.65 2.91 -5.57
N LYS A 91 6.32 1.65 -5.86
CA LYS A 91 7.28 0.54 -5.93
C LYS A 91 8.38 0.77 -6.97
N ALA A 92 8.00 1.22 -8.17
CA ALA A 92 8.95 1.51 -9.24
C ALA A 92 9.81 2.76 -8.96
N GLU A 93 9.30 3.71 -8.17
CA GLU A 93 9.98 4.95 -7.82
C GLU A 93 11.02 4.73 -6.72
N LEU A 94 10.72 3.87 -5.73
CA LEU A 94 11.53 3.75 -4.52
C LEU A 94 12.03 2.32 -4.24
N ALA A 95 11.12 1.36 -4.11
CA ALA A 95 11.49 0.02 -3.63
C ALA A 95 12.40 -0.74 -4.61
N ILE A 96 12.14 -0.64 -5.91
CA ILE A 96 12.95 -1.31 -6.93
C ILE A 96 14.36 -0.70 -6.98
N PRO A 97 14.55 0.62 -7.20
CA PRO A 97 15.88 1.23 -7.19
C PRO A 97 16.67 0.93 -5.91
N ALA A 98 16.02 1.03 -4.75
CA ALA A 98 16.65 0.80 -3.45
C ALA A 98 17.23 -0.62 -3.30
N ALA A 99 16.52 -1.64 -3.79
CA ALA A 99 17.00 -3.02 -3.75
C ALA A 99 18.26 -3.21 -4.61
N PHE A 100 18.27 -2.62 -5.82
CA PHE A 100 19.46 -2.65 -6.69
C PHE A 100 20.64 -1.90 -6.10
N ASP A 101 20.40 -0.73 -5.48
CA ASP A 101 21.45 0.07 -4.83
C ASP A 101 22.13 -0.68 -3.69
N VAL A 102 21.34 -1.37 -2.87
CA VAL A 102 21.85 -2.16 -1.74
C VAL A 102 22.68 -3.33 -2.24
N VAL A 103 22.21 -4.10 -3.22
CA VAL A 103 22.99 -5.22 -3.75
C VAL A 103 24.28 -4.75 -4.42
N ALA A 104 24.22 -3.66 -5.18
CA ALA A 104 25.39 -3.09 -5.84
C ALA A 104 26.44 -2.57 -4.84
N SER A 105 26.05 -2.21 -3.63
CA SER A 105 26.98 -1.79 -2.58
C SER A 105 27.84 -2.93 -2.02
N GLY A 106 27.49 -4.20 -2.32
CA GLY A 106 28.28 -5.38 -1.90
C GLY A 106 28.21 -5.68 -0.40
N VAL A 107 27.21 -5.17 0.30
CA VAL A 107 26.97 -5.49 1.72
C VAL A 107 26.60 -6.96 1.92
N GLU A 108 27.05 -7.53 3.04
CA GLU A 108 26.76 -8.92 3.39
C GLU A 108 25.31 -9.10 3.85
N ASP A 109 24.83 -8.26 4.77
CA ASP A 109 23.42 -8.25 5.21
C ASP A 109 22.55 -7.42 4.24
N VAL A 110 22.24 -8.03 3.09
CA VAL A 110 21.39 -7.43 2.06
C VAL A 110 20.00 -7.10 2.59
N ASP A 111 19.42 -7.94 3.45
CA ASP A 111 18.05 -7.78 3.92
C ASP A 111 17.92 -6.61 4.90
N GLY A 112 18.77 -6.58 5.93
CA GLY A 112 18.79 -5.50 6.91
C GLY A 112 19.18 -4.16 6.27
N ALA A 113 20.15 -4.17 5.37
CA ALA A 113 20.54 -3.00 4.61
C ALA A 113 19.41 -2.49 3.71
N THR A 114 18.69 -3.38 3.02
CA THR A 114 17.57 -3.00 2.13
C THR A 114 16.47 -2.28 2.91
N ARG A 115 16.05 -2.85 4.05
CA ARG A 115 15.04 -2.23 4.91
C ARG A 115 15.50 -0.86 5.41
N THR A 116 16.74 -0.76 5.86
CA THR A 116 17.32 0.49 6.41
C THR A 116 17.41 1.57 5.33
N HIS A 117 17.89 1.21 4.14
CA HIS A 117 18.05 2.12 3.02
C HIS A 117 16.69 2.62 2.51
N LEU A 118 15.74 1.72 2.29
CA LEU A 118 14.39 2.10 1.84
C LEU A 118 13.68 2.98 2.88
N ARG A 119 13.81 2.69 4.18
CA ARG A 119 13.29 3.56 5.25
C ARG A 119 13.86 4.98 5.14
N SER A 120 15.17 5.12 4.94
CA SER A 120 15.80 6.44 4.79
C SER A 120 15.25 7.19 3.58
N LEU A 121 15.07 6.50 2.44
CA LEU A 121 14.47 7.08 1.25
C LEU A 121 13.03 7.56 1.52
N ILE A 122 12.20 6.73 2.16
CA ILE A 122 10.82 7.04 2.53
C ILE A 122 10.72 8.29 3.42
N VAL A 123 11.61 8.41 4.41
CA VAL A 123 11.66 9.58 5.29
C VAL A 123 12.08 10.81 4.51
N SER A 124 13.15 10.72 3.71
CA SER A 124 13.69 11.85 2.96
C SER A 124 12.73 12.37 1.88
N SER A 125 11.95 11.48 1.25
CA SER A 125 10.94 11.83 0.24
C SER A 125 9.59 12.21 0.83
N ARG A 126 9.41 12.11 2.16
CA ARG A 126 8.14 12.29 2.87
C ARG A 126 7.01 11.43 2.28
N LEU A 127 7.33 10.18 1.91
CA LEU A 127 6.40 9.32 1.19
C LEU A 127 5.10 9.08 1.96
N MET A 128 5.15 8.90 3.29
CA MET A 128 3.92 8.69 4.08
C MET A 128 2.94 9.86 3.95
N SER A 129 3.43 11.10 4.01
CA SER A 129 2.59 12.29 3.82
C SER A 129 2.04 12.38 2.40
N ARG A 130 2.80 11.91 1.40
CA ARG A 130 2.33 11.79 0.01
C ARG A 130 1.24 10.72 -0.11
N MET A 131 1.42 9.54 0.48
CA MET A 131 0.43 8.47 0.52
C MET A 131 -0.89 8.94 1.14
N VAL A 132 -0.84 9.71 2.23
CA VAL A 132 -2.05 10.29 2.85
C VAL A 132 -2.78 11.19 1.86
N ARG A 133 -2.08 12.14 1.22
CA ARG A 133 -2.70 13.05 0.24
C ARG A 133 -3.25 12.31 -0.98
N ASP A 134 -2.50 11.34 -1.49
CA ASP A 134 -2.90 10.55 -2.65
C ASP A 134 -4.17 9.72 -2.34
N LEU A 135 -4.27 9.16 -1.13
CA LEU A 135 -5.46 8.45 -0.66
C LEU A 135 -6.66 9.36 -0.44
N GLN A 136 -6.46 10.51 0.21
CA GLN A 136 -7.54 11.49 0.41
C GLN A 136 -8.07 12.01 -0.94
N TYR A 137 -7.17 12.27 -1.89
CA TYR A 137 -7.53 12.62 -3.26
C TYR A 137 -8.31 11.50 -3.96
N LEU A 138 -7.81 10.26 -3.91
CA LEU A 138 -8.45 9.10 -4.53
C LEU A 138 -9.86 8.84 -3.99
N MET A 139 -10.04 9.05 -2.69
CA MET A 139 -11.28 8.76 -1.96
C MET A 139 -12.18 10.00 -1.80
N GLU A 140 -11.80 11.12 -2.43
CA GLU A 140 -12.52 12.40 -2.38
C GLU A 140 -12.81 12.88 -0.95
N VAL A 141 -11.90 12.61 -0.01
CA VAL A 141 -12.05 13.00 1.40
C VAL A 141 -11.63 14.47 1.55
N PRO A 142 -12.51 15.35 2.05
CA PRO A 142 -12.16 16.76 2.30
C PRO A 142 -11.03 16.90 3.33
N GLU A 143 -10.11 17.86 3.13
CA GLU A 143 -9.03 18.17 4.09
C GLU A 143 -9.52 18.81 5.41
N ALA A 144 -10.82 19.11 5.54
CA ALA A 144 -11.36 19.83 6.69
C ALA A 144 -11.26 19.03 8.00
N GLU A 145 -10.99 19.74 9.10
CA GLU A 145 -10.91 19.19 10.46
C GLU A 145 -12.21 18.44 10.81
N ALA A 146 -12.14 17.11 10.76
CA ALA A 146 -13.20 16.24 11.24
C ALA A 146 -13.19 16.25 12.78
N TYR A 147 -13.68 17.34 13.37
CA TYR A 147 -14.33 17.24 14.67
C TYR A 147 -15.63 16.48 14.45
N VAL A 148 -15.56 15.16 14.57
CA VAL A 148 -16.75 14.33 14.57
C VAL A 148 -17.33 14.39 15.97
N ASP A 149 -18.25 15.33 16.20
CA ASP A 149 -19.28 15.09 17.21
C ASP A 149 -20.15 13.98 16.61
N ALA A 150 -19.84 12.74 16.98
CA ALA A 150 -20.39 11.56 16.33
C ALA A 150 -21.82 11.33 16.83
N ASP A 151 -22.79 11.93 16.14
CA ASP A 151 -24.18 11.54 16.32
C ASP A 151 -24.35 10.06 15.91
N LEU A 152 -24.75 9.23 16.87
CA LEU A 152 -25.02 7.82 16.63
C LEU A 152 -26.45 7.66 16.10
N PHE A 153 -26.59 6.89 15.03
CA PHE A 153 -27.87 6.63 14.38
C PHE A 153 -28.13 5.13 14.23
N LEU A 154 -29.41 4.76 14.23
CA LEU A 154 -29.89 3.45 13.83
C LEU A 154 -30.09 3.43 12.31
N TRP A 155 -29.75 2.31 11.69
CA TRP A 155 -29.92 2.13 10.26
C TRP A 155 -31.41 1.94 9.90
N SER A 156 -31.88 2.71 8.92
CA SER A 156 -33.21 2.59 8.30
C SER A 156 -33.10 2.98 6.83
N GLU A 157 -33.88 2.33 5.97
CA GLU A 157 -33.85 2.57 4.51
C GLU A 157 -34.44 3.92 4.09
N LEU A 158 -35.26 4.53 4.96
CA LEU A 158 -36.08 5.69 4.63
C LEU A 158 -35.56 6.99 5.26
N GLU A 159 -35.02 6.90 6.47
CA GLU A 159 -34.57 8.06 7.23
C GLU A 159 -33.49 7.69 8.25
N THR A 160 -32.78 8.70 8.74
CA THR A 160 -31.82 8.53 9.83
C THR A 160 -32.55 8.54 11.17
N VAL A 161 -32.48 7.45 11.93
CA VAL A 161 -33.17 7.30 13.22
C VAL A 161 -32.19 7.53 14.36
N ALA A 162 -32.54 8.35 15.36
CA ALA A 162 -31.67 8.60 16.50
C ALA A 162 -31.39 7.32 17.32
N ALA A 163 -30.11 7.07 17.63
CA ALA A 163 -29.72 6.02 18.57
C ALA A 163 -29.87 6.49 20.03
N GLY A 164 -29.79 5.56 20.99
CA GLY A 164 -29.82 5.89 22.42
C GLY A 164 -31.20 6.27 22.98
N VAL A 165 -32.27 6.16 22.18
CA VAL A 165 -33.65 6.42 22.59
C VAL A 165 -34.40 5.10 22.75
N ASN A 166 -35.20 4.97 23.81
CA ASN A 166 -36.17 3.88 23.92
C ASN A 166 -37.39 4.20 23.03
N TRP A 167 -37.55 3.45 21.95
CA TRP A 167 -38.62 3.65 20.99
C TRP A 167 -39.95 2.98 21.39
N ASP A 168 -39.96 2.13 22.43
CA ASP A 168 -41.16 1.45 22.93
C ASP A 168 -42.16 2.43 23.59
N SER A 169 -41.67 3.54 24.15
CA SER A 169 -42.50 4.54 24.86
C SER A 169 -43.14 5.60 23.97
N LYS A 170 -42.85 5.61 22.66
CA LYS A 170 -43.58 6.46 21.71
C LYS A 170 -44.77 5.65 21.20
N GLU A 171 -45.96 5.87 21.79
CA GLU A 171 -47.21 5.36 21.21
C GLU A 171 -47.25 5.72 19.73
N ALA A 172 -47.26 4.68 18.90
CA ALA A 172 -47.32 4.82 17.48
C ALA A 172 -48.69 5.41 17.12
N SER A 173 -48.74 6.72 16.89
CA SER A 173 -49.94 7.42 16.43
C SER A 173 -50.18 7.08 14.95
N TRP A 174 -50.60 5.85 14.69
CA TRP A 174 -51.20 5.45 13.42
C TRP A 174 -52.73 5.45 13.62
N ALA A 175 -53.32 6.64 13.61
CA ALA A 175 -54.76 6.85 13.51
C ALA A 175 -55.05 7.71 12.28
#